data_AF-A0A0B9GTV8-F1
#
_entry.id   AF-A0A0B9GTV8-F1
#
_cell.length_a   1.000
_cell.length_b   1.000
_cell.length_c   1.000
_cell.angle_alpha   90.00
_cell.angle_beta   90.00
_cell.angle_gamma   90.00
#
_symmetry.space_group_name_H-M   'P 1'
#
loop_
_entity.id
_entity.type
_entity.pdbx_description
1 polymer ?
#
loop_
_entity_poly.entity_id
_entity_poly.type
_entity_poly.pdbx_seq_one_letter_code
_entity_poly.pdbx_strand_id
1 'polypeptide(L)'
;MAWFEWPFILSNVLTQMAIGAFIVLGTVLLSGKLCFGQADRLHRTMPVLWLMLFGALLLRELNMMLSDTADGYRIGAEALLAITFFAAALLYWLVEKTLAGSDRFRQCCLGLAVIIGVGYLVHGLGVRSEQWLVASHFMATTFCGGTLLAHACLIRAKHKVDELNTVFPRIGALAALACLLTGLPQLGELSNQIEAGGAIMPFVSQVTSLGLLLAAVGVWYMPIVTKSKPVMNVMTFALALSGISSYFAGVGY
;
A
#
# COMPACT_ATOMS: atom_id res chain seq x y z
N MET A 1 9.35 5.61 -19.31
CA MET A 1 10.38 4.72 -18.71
C MET A 1 10.87 3.61 -19.63
N ALA A 2 12.12 3.20 -19.45
CA ALA A 2 12.65 2.00 -20.08
C ALA A 2 12.28 0.75 -19.28
N TRP A 3 12.12 -0.39 -19.95
CA TRP A 3 11.67 -1.66 -19.36
C TRP A 3 12.44 -2.06 -18.10
N PHE A 4 13.70 -1.65 -17.95
CA PHE A 4 14.56 -2.00 -16.82
C PHE A 4 14.14 -1.41 -15.45
N GLU A 5 13.27 -0.39 -15.40
CA GLU A 5 12.86 0.26 -14.14
C GLU A 5 11.75 -0.50 -13.38
N TRP A 6 11.25 -1.60 -13.95
CA TRP A 6 10.19 -2.42 -13.34
C TRP A 6 10.46 -2.86 -11.88
N PRO A 7 11.70 -3.18 -11.45
CA PRO A 7 11.96 -3.58 -10.07
C PRO A 7 11.70 -2.44 -9.09
N PHE A 8 12.05 -1.21 -9.48
CA PHE A 8 11.84 -0.02 -8.66
C PHE A 8 10.35 0.30 -8.52
N ILE A 9 9.60 0.26 -9.63
CA ILE A 9 8.14 0.46 -9.62
C ILE A 9 7.46 -0.57 -8.71
N LEU A 10 7.78 -1.86 -8.90
CA LEU A 10 7.18 -2.93 -8.11
C LEU A 10 7.56 -2.82 -6.63
N SER A 11 8.80 -2.45 -6.32
CA SER A 11 9.24 -2.23 -4.93
C SER A 11 8.42 -1.13 -4.23
N ASN A 12 8.12 -0.04 -4.94
CA ASN A 12 7.32 1.06 -4.39
C ASN A 12 5.88 0.61 -4.11
N VAL A 13 5.25 -0.11 -5.05
CA VAL A 13 3.88 -0.63 -4.87
C VAL A 13 3.80 -1.56 -3.66
N LEU A 14 4.72 -2.53 -3.57
CA LEU A 14 4.74 -3.49 -2.47
C LEU A 14 4.98 -2.80 -1.12
N THR A 15 5.91 -1.85 -1.06
CA THR A 15 6.21 -1.07 0.15
C THR A 15 5.00 -0.26 0.58
N GLN A 16 4.39 0.50 -0.32
CA GLN A 16 3.24 1.36 -0.04
C GLN A 16 2.03 0.56 0.44
N MET A 17 1.71 -0.56 -0.23
CA MET A 17 0.61 -1.42 0.20
C MET A 17 0.87 -2.05 1.56
N ALA A 18 2.08 -2.54 1.82
CA ALA A 18 2.41 -3.20 3.09
C ALA A 18 2.43 -2.22 4.28
N ILE A 19 3.05 -1.04 4.11
CA ILE A 19 3.07 0.01 5.15
C ILE A 19 1.65 0.55 5.38
N GLY A 20 0.90 0.85 4.32
CA GLY A 20 -0.48 1.31 4.44
C GLY A 20 -1.37 0.29 5.16
N ALA A 21 -1.23 -0.99 4.83
CA ALA A 21 -1.94 -2.06 5.51
C ALA A 21 -1.57 -2.16 6.99
N PHE A 22 -0.28 -2.08 7.32
CA PHE A 22 0.15 -2.13 8.71
C PHE A 22 -0.36 -0.95 9.53
N ILE A 23 -0.38 0.26 8.98
CA ILE A 23 -0.95 1.44 9.65
C ILE A 23 -2.43 1.19 9.98
N VAL A 24 -3.21 0.72 9.00
CA VAL A 24 -4.63 0.41 9.22
C VAL A 24 -4.80 -0.70 10.26
N LEU A 25 -4.08 -1.82 10.12
CA LEU A 25 -4.15 -2.92 11.10
C LEU A 25 -3.71 -2.48 12.50
N GLY A 26 -2.67 -1.64 12.60
CA GLY A 26 -2.18 -1.10 13.85
C GLY A 26 -3.21 -0.21 14.53
N THR A 27 -3.90 0.66 13.78
CA THR A 27 -5.02 1.45 14.34
C THR A 27 -6.17 0.57 14.83
N VAL A 28 -6.49 -0.51 14.12
CA VAL A 28 -7.53 -1.47 14.56
C VAL A 28 -7.11 -2.20 15.84
N LEU A 29 -5.85 -2.64 15.94
CA LEU A 29 -5.33 -3.30 17.13
C LEU A 29 -5.30 -2.35 18.33
N LEU A 30 -4.84 -1.10 18.14
CA LEU A 30 -4.84 -0.07 19.18
C LEU A 30 -6.25 0.33 19.62
N SER A 31 -7.27 0.16 18.77
CA SER A 31 -8.66 0.44 19.15
C SER A 31 -9.23 -0.53 20.18
N GLY A 32 -8.59 -1.68 20.43
CA GLY A 32 -9.04 -2.69 21.39
C GLY A 32 -10.34 -3.41 21.01
N LYS A 33 -10.89 -3.17 19.81
CA LYS A 33 -12.16 -3.78 19.36
C LYS A 33 -12.06 -5.26 19.01
N LEU A 34 -10.85 -5.78 18.80
CA LEU A 34 -10.62 -7.19 18.48
C LEU A 34 -10.48 -8.00 19.77
N CYS A 35 -11.15 -9.15 19.84
CA CYS A 35 -10.92 -10.07 20.96
C CYS A 35 -9.55 -10.74 20.83
N PHE A 36 -9.00 -11.22 21.95
CA PHE A 36 -7.66 -11.85 21.98
C PHE A 36 -7.47 -12.92 20.90
N GLY A 37 -8.46 -13.80 20.71
CA GLY A 37 -8.41 -14.84 19.67
C GLY A 37 -8.47 -14.31 18.23
N GLN A 38 -9.06 -13.15 17.99
CA GLN A 38 -9.03 -12.49 16.67
C GLN A 38 -7.69 -11.80 16.44
N ALA A 39 -7.16 -11.12 17.45
CA ALA A 39 -5.85 -10.51 17.40
C ALA A 39 -4.76 -11.56 17.13
N ASP A 40 -4.75 -12.70 17.84
CA ASP A 40 -3.79 -13.80 17.57
C ASP A 40 -3.87 -14.30 16.12
N ARG A 41 -5.08 -14.53 15.60
CA ARG A 41 -5.26 -14.93 14.20
C ARG A 41 -4.79 -13.86 13.21
N LEU A 42 -4.98 -12.59 13.53
CA LEU A 42 -4.50 -11.48 12.71
C LEU A 42 -2.96 -11.45 12.67
N HIS A 43 -2.28 -11.62 13.79
CA HIS A 43 -0.81 -11.70 13.85
C HIS A 43 -0.25 -12.84 13.00
N ARG A 44 -0.99 -13.96 12.86
CA ARG A 44 -0.63 -15.06 11.96
C ARG A 44 -0.76 -14.71 10.47
N THR A 45 -1.45 -13.63 10.11
CA THR A 45 -1.54 -13.14 8.72
C THR A 45 -0.46 -12.12 8.36
N MET A 46 0.16 -11.47 9.36
CA MET A 46 1.19 -10.45 9.16
C MET A 46 2.47 -10.91 8.41
N PRO A 47 2.87 -12.20 8.39
CA PRO A 47 3.97 -12.65 7.53
C PRO A 47 3.85 -12.26 6.06
N VAL A 48 2.63 -12.06 5.53
CA VAL A 48 2.46 -11.56 4.16
C VAL A 48 3.05 -10.15 3.98
N LEU A 49 2.90 -9.28 4.99
CA LEU A 49 3.45 -7.92 4.97
C LEU A 49 4.98 -7.95 5.01
N TRP A 50 5.55 -8.86 5.79
CA TRP A 50 7.00 -9.05 5.88
C TRP A 50 7.59 -9.54 4.56
N LEU A 51 6.93 -10.49 3.90
CA LEU A 51 7.35 -10.97 2.58
C LEU A 51 7.27 -9.85 1.53
N MET A 52 6.22 -9.02 1.57
CA MET A 52 6.09 -7.88 0.66
C MET A 52 7.20 -6.85 0.89
N LEU A 53 7.48 -6.47 2.14
CA LEU A 53 8.52 -5.48 2.47
C LEU A 53 9.92 -6.00 2.17
N PHE A 54 10.21 -7.25 2.54
CA PHE A 54 11.48 -7.89 2.24
C PHE A 54 11.70 -8.00 0.73
N GLY A 55 10.70 -8.47 -0.02
CA GLY A 55 10.76 -8.55 -1.47
C GLY A 55 10.93 -7.18 -2.13
N ALA A 56 10.23 -6.15 -1.62
CA ALA A 56 10.37 -4.78 -2.10
C ALA A 56 11.79 -4.24 -1.91
N LEU A 57 12.34 -4.37 -0.70
CA LEU A 57 13.71 -3.92 -0.39
C LEU A 57 14.75 -4.67 -1.22
N LEU A 58 14.59 -5.99 -1.40
CA LEU A 58 15.47 -6.77 -2.27
C LEU A 58 15.42 -6.28 -3.72
N LEU A 59 14.22 -6.11 -4.28
CA LEU A 59 14.05 -5.65 -5.66
C LEU A 59 14.70 -4.29 -5.88
N ARG A 60 14.53 -3.37 -4.93
CA ARG A 60 15.06 -2.00 -5.01
C ARG A 60 16.57 -1.97 -4.85
N GLU A 61 17.08 -2.50 -3.75
CA GLU A 61 18.49 -2.32 -3.38
C GLU A 61 19.41 -3.22 -4.20
N LEU A 62 19.01 -4.45 -4.54
CA LEU A 62 19.81 -5.28 -5.46
C LEU A 62 19.90 -4.66 -6.85
N ASN A 63 18.81 -4.07 -7.35
CA ASN A 63 18.83 -3.42 -8.65
C ASN A 63 19.79 -2.22 -8.65
N MET A 64 19.72 -1.37 -7.61
CA MET A 64 20.63 -0.22 -7.44
C MET A 64 22.10 -0.66 -7.34
N MET A 65 22.40 -1.70 -6.55
CA MET A 65 23.75 -2.25 -6.41
C MET A 65 24.30 -2.83 -7.71
N LEU A 66 23.45 -3.42 -8.56
CA LEU A 66 23.85 -3.99 -9.85
C LEU A 66 24.00 -2.92 -10.93
N SER A 67 23.25 -1.81 -10.84
CA SER A 67 23.30 -0.72 -11.81
C SER A 67 24.42 0.29 -11.56
N ASP A 68 24.87 0.43 -10.31
CA ASP A 68 25.81 1.47 -9.90
C ASP A 68 27.26 0.97 -9.97
N THR A 69 27.90 1.15 -11.13
CA THR A 69 29.27 0.67 -11.40
C THR A 69 30.36 1.72 -11.15
N ALA A 70 30.01 2.97 -10.81
CA ALA A 70 30.96 4.09 -10.80
C ALA A 70 31.07 4.88 -9.49
N ASP A 71 29.97 5.15 -8.75
CA ASP A 71 29.99 6.13 -7.63
C ASP A 71 29.77 5.54 -6.23
N GLY A 72 29.66 4.21 -6.12
CA GLY A 72 29.51 3.52 -4.84
C GLY A 72 28.09 3.66 -4.29
N TYR A 73 27.41 2.52 -4.20
CA TYR A 73 26.03 2.42 -3.74
C TYR A 73 25.79 3.11 -2.38
N ARG A 74 24.78 4.00 -2.33
CA ARG A 74 24.30 4.67 -1.11
C ARG A 74 22.82 4.40 -0.89
N ILE A 75 22.47 4.00 0.33
CA ILE A 75 21.08 3.76 0.71
C ILE A 75 20.32 5.10 0.74
N GLY A 76 19.28 5.21 -0.08
CA GLY A 76 18.42 6.40 -0.12
C GLY A 76 17.56 6.57 1.13
N ALA A 77 17.12 7.81 1.41
CA ALA A 77 16.32 8.13 2.59
C ALA A 77 15.00 7.33 2.67
N GLU A 78 14.29 7.15 1.55
CA GLU A 78 13.08 6.33 1.50
C GLU A 78 13.36 4.85 1.86
N ALA A 79 14.49 4.30 1.43
CA ALA A 79 14.89 2.93 1.77
C ALA A 79 15.23 2.81 3.25
N LEU A 80 15.96 3.78 3.81
CA LEU A 80 16.23 3.82 5.25
C LEU A 80 14.94 3.89 6.07
N LEU A 81 13.96 4.70 5.65
CA LEU A 81 12.64 4.75 6.30
C LEU A 81 11.88 3.41 6.17
N ALA A 82 11.92 2.77 5.00
CA ALA A 82 11.30 1.45 4.81
C ALA A 82 11.98 0.35 5.64
N ILE A 83 13.32 0.35 5.73
CA ILE A 83 14.11 -0.58 6.56
C ILE A 83 13.82 -0.37 8.04
N THR A 84 13.83 0.88 8.51
CA THR A 84 13.53 1.20 9.91
C THR A 84 12.10 0.85 10.27
N PHE A 85 11.14 1.13 9.39
CA PHE A 85 9.76 0.66 9.53
C PHE A 85 9.69 -0.87 9.62
N PHE A 86 10.32 -1.57 8.67
CA PHE A 86 10.29 -3.03 8.62
C PHE A 86 10.88 -3.65 9.89
N ALA A 87 12.01 -3.13 10.37
CA ALA A 87 12.63 -3.56 11.62
C ALA A 87 11.70 -3.32 12.83
N ALA A 88 11.13 -2.11 12.97
CA ALA A 88 10.25 -1.78 14.08
C ALA A 88 8.96 -2.64 14.08
N ALA A 89 8.36 -2.84 12.92
CA ALA A 89 7.14 -3.61 12.75
C ALA A 89 7.38 -5.12 12.98
N LEU A 90 8.53 -5.64 12.53
CA LEU A 90 8.94 -7.02 12.78
C LEU A 90 9.27 -7.26 14.27
N LEU A 91 9.95 -6.31 14.92
CA LEU A 91 10.20 -6.35 16.36
C LEU A 91 8.90 -6.37 17.15
N TYR A 92 7.96 -5.47 16.85
CA TYR A 92 6.62 -5.51 17.44
C TYR A 92 5.97 -6.89 17.27
N TRP A 93 5.96 -7.44 16.05
CA TRP A 93 5.35 -8.73 15.78
C TRP A 93 5.99 -9.88 16.56
N LEU A 94 7.32 -9.87 16.72
CA LEU A 94 8.04 -10.87 17.53
C LEU A 94 7.72 -10.73 19.02
N VAL A 95 7.71 -9.50 19.55
CA VAL A 95 7.37 -9.22 20.95
C VAL A 95 5.94 -9.66 21.25
N GLU A 96 4.99 -9.38 20.35
CA GLU A 96 3.59 -9.79 20.51
C GLU A 96 3.43 -11.31 20.44
N LYS A 97 4.10 -11.96 19.48
CA LYS A 97 4.05 -13.42 19.32
C LYS A 97 4.67 -14.17 20.51
N THR A 98 5.74 -13.63 21.10
CA THR A 98 6.39 -14.21 22.28
C THR A 98 5.73 -13.79 23.58
N LEU A 99 4.73 -12.91 23.54
CA LEU A 99 4.11 -12.27 24.70
C LEU A 99 5.16 -11.63 25.62
N ALA A 100 6.24 -11.12 25.04
CA ALA A 100 7.35 -10.55 25.80
C ALA A 100 6.96 -9.18 26.40
N GLY A 101 7.29 -8.98 27.67
CA GLY A 101 7.04 -7.72 28.38
C GLY A 101 5.58 -7.49 28.78
N SER A 102 5.31 -6.27 29.26
CA SER A 102 3.97 -5.85 29.67
C SER A 102 3.09 -5.50 28.48
N ASP A 103 1.76 -5.53 28.67
CA ASP A 103 0.82 -5.19 27.60
C ASP A 103 1.01 -3.75 27.07
N ARG A 104 1.32 -2.82 27.98
CA ARG A 104 1.66 -1.43 27.62
C ARG A 104 2.93 -1.32 26.78
N PHE A 105 3.93 -2.17 27.05
CA PHE A 105 5.16 -2.19 26.26
C PHE A 105 4.87 -2.60 24.82
N ARG A 106 4.07 -3.65 24.62
CA ARG A 106 3.68 -4.12 23.28
C ARG A 106 2.86 -3.10 22.50
N GLN A 107 1.93 -2.43 23.17
CA GLN A 107 1.16 -1.32 22.59
C GLN A 107 2.06 -0.13 22.22
N CYS A 108 3.08 0.16 23.03
CA CYS A 108 4.06 1.20 22.72
C CYS A 108 4.90 0.84 21.48
N CYS A 109 5.35 -0.42 21.38
CA CYS A 109 6.05 -0.92 20.18
C CYS A 109 5.18 -0.81 18.92
N LEU A 110 3.89 -1.18 19.02
CA LEU A 110 2.94 -1.01 17.92
C LEU A 110 2.78 0.46 17.53
N GLY A 111 2.56 1.33 18.51
CA GLY A 111 2.41 2.77 18.30
C GLY A 111 3.65 3.37 17.62
N LEU A 112 4.85 2.99 18.06
CA LEU A 112 6.10 3.43 17.44
C LEU A 112 6.20 2.98 15.97
N ALA A 113 5.90 1.71 15.67
CA ALA A 113 5.92 1.22 14.30
C ALA A 113 4.90 1.94 13.40
N VAL A 114 3.70 2.24 13.92
CA VAL A 114 2.69 3.05 13.22
C VAL A 114 3.21 4.47 12.96
N ILE A 115 3.82 5.13 13.95
CA ILE A 115 4.40 6.48 13.80
C ILE A 115 5.49 6.49 12.72
N ILE A 116 6.39 5.51 12.71
CA ILE A 116 7.43 5.39 11.68
C ILE A 116 6.80 5.20 10.29
N GLY A 117 5.75 4.38 10.18
CA GLY A 117 5.01 4.18 8.93
C GLY A 117 4.34 5.46 8.43
N VAL A 118 3.77 6.25 9.33
CA VAL A 118 3.24 7.59 9.02
C VAL A 118 4.37 8.53 8.58
N GLY A 119 5.55 8.46 9.21
CA GLY A 119 6.74 9.19 8.78
C GLY A 119 7.16 8.86 7.34
N TYR A 120 7.12 7.57 6.96
CA TYR A 120 7.36 7.15 5.58
C TYR A 120 6.35 7.78 4.60
N LEU A 121 5.06 7.78 4.96
CA LEU A 121 4.00 8.42 4.16
C LEU A 121 4.26 9.92 3.97
N VAL A 122 4.54 10.65 5.06
CA VAL A 122 4.80 12.09 5.02
C VAL A 122 6.02 12.41 4.15
N HIS A 123 7.12 11.66 4.33
CA HIS A 123 8.31 11.82 3.50
C HIS A 123 8.02 11.52 2.02
N GLY A 124 7.33 10.41 1.74
CA GLY A 124 6.98 10.00 0.38
C GLY A 124 6.12 11.03 -0.37
N LEU A 125 5.20 11.70 0.34
CA LEU A 125 4.43 12.82 -0.19
C LEU A 125 5.28 14.07 -0.42
N GLY A 126 6.17 14.39 0.52
CA GLY A 126 7.10 15.52 0.37
C GLY A 126 7.96 15.41 -0.87
N VAL A 127 8.53 14.22 -1.13
CA VAL A 127 9.35 13.92 -2.33
C VAL A 127 8.55 14.08 -3.63
N ARG A 128 7.23 13.87 -3.59
CA ARG A 128 6.36 13.88 -4.78
C ARG A 128 5.48 15.14 -4.88
N SER A 129 5.72 16.13 -4.03
CA SER A 129 4.86 17.32 -3.89
C SER A 129 4.78 18.18 -5.16
N GLU A 130 5.84 18.18 -5.97
CA GLU A 130 5.89 18.89 -7.26
C GLU A 130 5.09 18.17 -8.38
N GLN A 131 4.83 16.87 -8.22
CA GLN A 131 4.17 16.03 -9.21
C GLN A 131 2.87 15.45 -8.63
N TRP A 132 1.82 16.26 -8.62
CA TRP A 132 0.53 15.90 -8.01
C TRP A 132 -0.09 14.60 -8.53
N LEU A 133 0.14 14.24 -9.80
CA LEU A 133 -0.28 12.94 -10.37
C LEU A 133 0.36 11.77 -9.61
N VAL A 134 1.67 11.87 -9.36
CA VAL A 134 2.47 10.86 -8.65
C VAL A 134 2.07 10.83 -7.20
N ALA A 135 1.90 12.00 -6.57
CA ALA A 135 1.45 12.11 -5.20
C ALA A 135 0.06 11.48 -5.01
N SER A 136 -0.88 11.70 -5.93
CA SER A 136 -2.23 11.11 -5.80
C SER A 136 -2.24 9.60 -5.97
N HIS A 137 -1.47 9.06 -6.91
CA HIS A 137 -1.33 7.61 -7.07
C HIS A 137 -0.59 6.97 -5.89
N PHE A 138 0.41 7.65 -5.33
CA PHE A 138 1.06 7.24 -4.08
C PHE A 138 0.03 7.15 -2.95
N MET A 139 -0.79 8.19 -2.77
CA MET A 139 -1.87 8.20 -1.78
C MET A 139 -2.89 7.08 -2.04
N ALA A 140 -3.32 6.88 -3.29
CA ALA A 140 -4.27 5.83 -3.63
C ALA A 140 -3.70 4.43 -3.33
N THR A 141 -2.44 4.19 -3.67
CA THR A 141 -1.77 2.91 -3.42
C THR A 141 -1.65 2.64 -1.91
N THR A 142 -1.20 3.64 -1.14
CA THR A 142 -1.03 3.47 0.30
C THR A 142 -2.36 3.41 1.05
N PHE A 143 -3.30 4.31 0.77
CA PHE A 143 -4.58 4.35 1.48
C PHE A 143 -5.58 3.35 0.92
N CYS A 144 -5.88 3.36 -0.38
CA CYS A 144 -6.84 2.39 -0.94
C CYS A 144 -6.25 0.96 -0.94
N GLY A 145 -5.08 0.77 -1.55
CA GLY A 145 -4.42 -0.54 -1.63
C GLY A 145 -4.06 -1.11 -0.25
N GLY A 146 -3.48 -0.28 0.62
CA GLY A 146 -3.16 -0.68 2.00
C GLY A 146 -4.40 -1.01 2.84
N THR A 147 -5.46 -0.20 2.79
CA THR A 147 -6.70 -0.50 3.54
C THR A 147 -7.38 -1.77 3.01
N LEU A 148 -7.36 -1.99 1.69
CA LEU A 148 -7.87 -3.22 1.08
C LEU A 148 -7.08 -4.44 1.56
N LEU A 149 -5.76 -4.35 1.62
CA LEU A 149 -4.90 -5.42 2.12
C LEU A 149 -5.12 -5.68 3.62
N ALA A 150 -5.26 -4.63 4.43
CA ALA A 150 -5.62 -4.74 5.83
C ALA A 150 -6.98 -5.44 6.02
N HIS A 151 -7.97 -5.06 5.22
CA HIS A 151 -9.30 -5.68 5.26
C HIS A 151 -9.23 -7.17 4.87
N ALA A 152 -8.46 -7.52 3.84
CA ALA A 152 -8.20 -8.90 3.46
C ALA A 152 -7.57 -9.71 4.60
N CYS A 153 -6.57 -9.16 5.30
CA CYS A 153 -5.97 -9.78 6.49
C CYS A 153 -7.00 -9.99 7.62
N LEU A 154 -7.87 -9.01 7.87
CA LEU A 154 -8.92 -9.11 8.89
C LEU A 154 -10.00 -10.15 8.55
N ILE A 155 -10.36 -10.28 7.27
CA ILE A 155 -11.27 -11.32 6.79
C ILE A 155 -10.63 -12.70 6.96
N ARG A 156 -9.35 -12.84 6.59
CA ARG A 156 -8.58 -14.07 6.82
C ARG A 156 -8.47 -14.41 8.31
N ALA A 157 -8.38 -13.41 9.18
CA ALA A 157 -8.39 -13.57 10.64
C ALA A 157 -9.78 -13.88 11.23
N LYS A 158 -10.84 -13.90 10.41
CA LYS A 158 -12.24 -14.09 10.84
C LYS A 158 -12.63 -13.08 11.93
N HIS A 159 -12.33 -11.80 11.69
CA HIS A 159 -12.82 -10.72 12.57
C HIS A 159 -14.36 -10.70 12.60
N LYS A 160 -14.94 -10.16 13.68
CA LYS A 160 -16.40 -10.06 13.91
C LYS A 160 -16.87 -8.62 14.06
N VAL A 161 -16.02 -7.65 13.72
CA VAL A 161 -16.33 -6.22 13.84
C VAL A 161 -16.98 -5.80 12.53
N ASP A 162 -18.30 -5.96 12.44
CA ASP A 162 -19.06 -5.79 11.19
C ASP A 162 -18.95 -4.36 10.62
N GLU A 163 -18.71 -3.35 11.47
CA GLU A 163 -18.51 -1.97 11.03
C GLU A 163 -17.31 -1.86 10.09
N LEU A 164 -16.23 -2.63 10.31
CA LEU A 164 -15.03 -2.59 9.48
C LEU A 164 -15.32 -3.03 8.03
N ASN A 165 -16.26 -3.97 7.85
CA ASN A 165 -16.69 -4.43 6.53
C ASN A 165 -17.37 -3.33 5.71
N THR A 166 -17.86 -2.27 6.36
CA THR A 166 -18.50 -1.12 5.70
C THR A 166 -17.59 0.11 5.65
N VAL A 167 -16.82 0.36 6.70
CA VAL A 167 -15.96 1.54 6.82
C VAL A 167 -14.78 1.45 5.86
N PHE A 168 -14.10 0.29 5.76
CA PHE A 168 -12.91 0.19 4.92
C PHE A 168 -13.20 0.38 3.42
N PRO A 169 -14.22 -0.27 2.82
CA PRO A 169 -14.52 -0.01 1.41
C PRO A 169 -14.94 1.43 1.14
N ARG A 170 -15.55 2.12 2.11
CA ARG A 170 -15.87 3.56 1.99
C ARG A 170 -14.61 4.43 2.02
N ILE A 171 -13.67 4.16 2.92
CA ILE A 171 -12.37 4.86 2.97
C ILE A 171 -11.62 4.63 1.65
N GLY A 172 -11.60 3.39 1.15
CA GLY A 172 -11.03 3.06 -0.15
C GLY A 172 -11.66 3.81 -1.31
N ALA A 173 -13.00 3.85 -1.36
CA ALA A 173 -13.73 4.58 -2.37
C ALA A 173 -13.45 6.09 -2.33
N LEU A 174 -13.36 6.69 -1.14
CA LEU A 174 -12.99 8.10 -0.97
C LEU A 174 -11.56 8.37 -1.45
N ALA A 175 -10.60 7.49 -1.12
CA ALA A 175 -9.23 7.62 -1.57
C ALA A 175 -9.11 7.49 -3.10
N ALA A 176 -9.83 6.55 -3.71
CA ALA A 176 -9.87 6.41 -5.16
C ALA A 176 -10.57 7.58 -5.85
N LEU A 177 -11.65 8.11 -5.28
CA LEU A 177 -12.31 9.31 -5.77
C LEU A 177 -11.37 10.51 -5.74
N ALA A 178 -10.65 10.72 -4.63
CA ALA A 178 -9.65 11.78 -4.54
C ALA A 178 -8.58 11.63 -5.63
N CYS A 179 -8.07 10.41 -5.85
CA CYS A 179 -7.10 10.12 -6.90
C CYS A 179 -7.64 10.39 -8.31
N LEU A 180 -8.91 10.10 -8.58
CA LEU A 180 -9.55 10.39 -9.87
C LEU A 180 -9.69 11.88 -10.09
N LEU A 181 -10.15 12.61 -9.07
CA LEU A 181 -10.34 14.07 -9.17
C LEU A 181 -9.02 14.80 -9.43
N THR A 182 -7.91 14.30 -8.87
CA THR A 182 -6.58 14.86 -9.13
C THR A 182 -5.95 14.35 -10.43
N GLY A 183 -6.19 13.10 -10.81
CA GLY A 183 -5.57 12.47 -11.97
C GLY A 183 -6.25 12.78 -13.32
N LEU A 184 -7.58 12.97 -13.35
CA LEU A 184 -8.31 13.24 -14.59
C LEU A 184 -7.87 14.52 -15.32
N PRO A 185 -7.66 15.68 -14.64
CA PRO A 185 -7.19 16.89 -15.31
C PRO A 185 -5.83 16.69 -16.01
N GLN A 186 -4.97 15.85 -15.44
CA GLN A 186 -3.61 15.60 -15.94
C GLN A 186 -3.60 14.69 -17.18
N LEU A 187 -4.67 13.93 -17.44
CA LEU A 187 -4.81 13.18 -18.70
C LEU A 187 -4.90 14.11 -19.92
N GLY A 188 -5.43 15.33 -19.76
CA GLY A 188 -5.45 16.33 -20.83
C GLY A 188 -4.05 16.78 -21.23
N GLU A 189 -3.16 16.92 -20.26
CA GLU A 189 -1.75 17.27 -20.51
C GLU A 189 -1.02 16.14 -21.23
N LEU A 190 -1.24 14.88 -20.82
CA LEU A 190 -0.70 13.71 -21.51
C LEU A 190 -1.24 13.57 -22.94
N SER A 191 -2.51 13.93 -23.18
CA SER A 191 -3.07 13.96 -24.54
C SER A 191 -2.34 14.95 -25.44
N ASN A 192 -2.03 16.15 -24.92
CA ASN A 192 -1.27 17.15 -25.68
C ASN A 192 0.16 16.67 -25.99
N GLN A 193 0.79 15.89 -25.09
CA GLN A 193 2.12 15.30 -25.32
C GLN A 193 2.09 14.22 -26.42
N ILE A 194 0.98 13.50 -26.59
CA ILE A 194 0.80 12.56 -27.71
C ILE A 194 0.81 13.33 -29.03
N GLU A 195 0.07 14.44 -29.10
CA GLU A 195 -0.01 15.26 -30.31
C GLU A 195 1.33 15.93 -30.66
N ALA A 196 2.09 16.35 -29.64
CA ALA A 196 3.36 17.05 -29.83
C ALA A 196 4.56 16.10 -30.12
N GLY A 197 4.56 14.89 -29.58
CA GLY A 197 5.75 14.02 -29.59
C GLY A 197 5.49 12.52 -29.78
N GLY A 198 4.23 12.09 -29.98
CA GLY A 198 3.87 10.69 -30.24
C GLY A 198 4.04 9.73 -29.06
N ALA A 199 4.27 10.24 -27.84
CA ALA A 199 4.52 9.42 -26.66
C ALA A 199 3.21 8.88 -26.05
N ILE A 200 2.69 7.78 -26.60
CA ILE A 200 1.39 7.21 -26.21
C ILE A 200 1.41 6.41 -24.89
N MET A 201 2.56 5.87 -24.51
CA MET A 201 2.65 4.91 -23.39
C MET A 201 2.27 5.51 -22.02
N PRO A 202 2.70 6.73 -21.65
CA PRO A 202 2.28 7.37 -20.40
C PRO A 202 0.77 7.57 -20.31
N PHE A 203 0.13 7.97 -21.41
CA PHE A 203 -1.33 8.13 -21.45
C PHE A 203 -2.06 6.79 -21.24
N VAL A 204 -1.67 5.75 -21.97
CA VAL A 204 -2.31 4.42 -21.88
C VAL A 204 -2.17 3.82 -20.49
N SER A 205 -0.98 3.93 -19.90
CA SER A 205 -0.71 3.40 -18.55
C SER A 205 -1.51 4.14 -17.47
N GLN A 206 -1.63 5.47 -17.53
CA GLN A 206 -2.45 6.22 -16.57
C GLN A 206 -3.94 5.91 -16.70
N VAL A 207 -4.48 5.84 -17.94
CA VAL A 207 -5.88 5.43 -18.16
C VAL A 207 -6.14 4.01 -17.64
N THR A 208 -5.21 3.09 -17.92
CA THR A 208 -5.29 1.70 -17.43
C THR A 208 -5.25 1.66 -15.90
N SER A 209 -4.37 2.45 -15.29
CA SER A 209 -4.25 2.54 -13.83
C SER A 209 -5.55 2.99 -13.18
N LEU A 210 -6.11 4.12 -13.64
CA LEU A 210 -7.35 4.68 -13.11
C LEU A 210 -8.56 3.74 -13.33
N GLY A 211 -8.64 3.12 -14.51
CA GLY A 211 -9.69 2.13 -14.80
C GLY A 211 -9.63 0.90 -13.90
N LEU A 212 -8.41 0.38 -13.66
CA LEU A 212 -8.21 -0.75 -12.75
C LEU A 212 -8.42 -0.39 -11.28
N LEU A 213 -8.10 0.84 -10.87
CA LEU A 213 -8.40 1.34 -9.52
C LEU A 213 -9.92 1.35 -9.27
N LEU A 214 -10.68 1.89 -10.23
CA LEU A 214 -12.14 1.87 -10.20
C LEU A 214 -12.70 0.45 -10.15
N ALA A 215 -12.15 -0.46 -10.96
CA ALA A 215 -12.55 -1.87 -10.94
C ALA A 215 -12.23 -2.52 -9.57
N ALA A 216 -11.05 -2.28 -9.01
CA ALA A 216 -10.64 -2.80 -7.70
C ALA A 216 -11.60 -2.35 -6.59
N VAL A 217 -11.92 -1.05 -6.55
CA VAL A 217 -12.87 -0.48 -5.59
C VAL A 217 -14.29 -1.03 -5.83
N GLY A 218 -14.74 -1.12 -7.08
CA GLY A 218 -16.05 -1.65 -7.42
C GLY A 218 -16.23 -3.09 -6.95
N VAL A 219 -15.24 -3.94 -7.19
CA VAL A 219 -15.20 -5.33 -6.68
C VAL A 219 -15.18 -5.34 -5.15
N TRP A 220 -14.35 -4.49 -4.53
CA TRP A 220 -14.26 -4.41 -3.08
C TRP A 220 -15.55 -3.94 -2.41
N TYR A 221 -16.30 -3.05 -3.07
CA TYR A 221 -17.56 -2.49 -2.60
C TYR A 221 -18.75 -3.45 -2.82
N MET A 222 -18.60 -4.46 -3.68
CA MET A 222 -19.64 -5.41 -4.07
C MET A 222 -20.35 -6.10 -2.88
N PRO A 223 -19.68 -6.52 -1.79
CA PRO A 223 -20.35 -7.11 -0.63
C PRO A 223 -21.34 -6.16 0.06
N ILE A 224 -21.06 -4.85 0.06
CA ILE A 224 -21.97 -3.83 0.60
C ILE A 224 -23.24 -3.73 -0.26
N VAL A 225 -23.06 -3.66 -1.58
CA VAL A 225 -24.18 -3.53 -2.54
C VAL A 225 -25.08 -4.76 -2.52
N THR A 226 -24.46 -5.94 -2.50
CA THR A 226 -25.16 -7.23 -2.51
C THR A 226 -25.65 -7.66 -1.12
N LYS A 227 -25.39 -6.87 -0.07
CA LYS A 227 -25.68 -7.21 1.33
C LYS A 227 -25.13 -8.59 1.73
N SER A 228 -23.96 -8.94 1.18
CA SER A 228 -23.27 -10.20 1.44
C SER A 228 -22.04 -9.98 2.32
N LYS A 229 -21.55 -11.06 2.93
CA LYS A 229 -20.31 -11.00 3.71
C LYS A 229 -19.11 -10.95 2.77
N PRO A 230 -18.09 -10.11 3.04
CA PRO A 230 -16.91 -10.08 2.22
C PRO A 230 -16.15 -11.41 2.36
N VAL A 231 -15.89 -12.05 1.22
CA VAL A 231 -15.19 -13.33 1.13
C VAL A 231 -13.78 -13.13 0.60
N MET A 232 -12.86 -14.02 0.99
CA MET A 232 -11.44 -13.90 0.63
C MET A 232 -11.22 -13.82 -0.88
N ASN A 233 -11.95 -14.61 -1.68
CA ASN A 233 -11.75 -14.61 -3.14
C ASN A 233 -12.02 -13.25 -3.78
N VAL A 234 -13.07 -12.54 -3.34
CA VAL A 234 -13.40 -11.19 -3.82
C VAL A 234 -12.32 -10.20 -3.40
N MET A 235 -11.82 -10.32 -2.17
CA MET A 235 -10.75 -9.44 -1.67
C MET A 235 -9.43 -9.66 -2.41
N THR A 236 -9.05 -10.92 -2.65
CA THR A 236 -7.83 -11.25 -3.41
C THR A 236 -7.92 -10.75 -4.84
N PHE A 237 -9.09 -10.86 -5.48
CA PHE A 237 -9.30 -10.33 -6.83
C PHE A 237 -9.20 -8.80 -6.86
N ALA A 238 -9.85 -8.10 -5.92
CA ALA A 238 -9.72 -6.65 -5.78
C ALA A 238 -8.26 -6.23 -5.51
N LEU A 239 -7.52 -7.00 -4.69
CA LEU A 239 -6.10 -6.75 -4.41
C LEU A 239 -5.24 -6.88 -5.66
N ALA A 240 -5.49 -7.89 -6.49
CA ALA A 240 -4.78 -8.06 -7.76
C ALA A 240 -5.02 -6.86 -8.68
N LEU A 241 -6.28 -6.43 -8.83
CA LEU A 241 -6.62 -5.24 -9.61
C LEU A 241 -5.94 -3.98 -9.06
N SER A 242 -5.97 -3.77 -7.74
CA SER A 242 -5.32 -2.63 -7.09
C SER A 242 -3.80 -2.65 -7.26
N GLY A 243 -3.16 -3.82 -7.18
CA GLY A 243 -1.72 -3.97 -7.37
C GLY A 243 -1.31 -3.68 -8.82
N ILE A 244 -2.05 -4.21 -9.79
CA ILE A 244 -1.81 -3.96 -11.23
C ILE A 244 -2.07 -2.48 -11.54
N SER A 245 -3.14 -1.89 -11.01
CA SER A 245 -3.42 -0.45 -11.11
C SER A 245 -2.23 0.38 -10.62
N SER A 246 -1.70 0.06 -9.43
CA SER A 246 -0.59 0.80 -8.83
C SER A 246 0.71 0.62 -9.62
N TYR A 247 0.92 -0.55 -10.23
CA TYR A 247 2.04 -0.80 -11.13
C TYR A 247 1.95 0.07 -12.38
N PHE A 248 0.79 0.11 -13.07
CA PHE A 248 0.59 0.96 -14.23
C PHE A 248 0.70 2.45 -13.91
N ALA A 249 0.29 2.87 -12.71
CA ALA A 249 0.50 4.23 -12.25
C ALA A 249 1.99 4.58 -12.27
N GLY A 250 2.84 3.67 -11.75
CA GLY A 250 4.28 3.86 -11.73
C GLY A 250 4.95 3.78 -13.10
N VAL A 251 4.38 3.02 -14.06
CA VAL A 251 4.87 2.94 -15.45
C VAL A 251 4.54 4.20 -16.25
N GLY A 252 3.45 4.90 -15.91
CA GLY A 252 3.02 6.10 -16.60
C GLY A 252 3.80 7.37 -16.27
N TYR A 253 5.00 7.20 -15.74
CA TYR A 253 5.98 8.27 -15.50
C TYR A 253 7.24 8.04 -16.34
#